data_AF-A0A2K3L5I7-F1
#
_entry.id   AF-A0A2K3L5I7-F1
#
_cell.length_a   1.000
_cell.length_b   1.000
_cell.length_c   1.000
_cell.angle_alpha   90.00
_cell.angle_beta   90.00
_cell.angle_gamma   90.00
#
_symmetry.space_group_name_H-M   'P 1'
#
loop_
_entity.id
_entity.type
_entity.pdbx_description
1 polymer ?
#
loop_
_entity_poly.entity_id
_entity_poly.type
_entity_poly.pdbx_seq_one_letter_code
_entity_poly.pdbx_strand_id
1 'polypeptide(L)'
;MALAITQHPEGIEALCADIEVDHTDLRILMLAWKMKAEEQGYFTLDEWRRGLKALRADTVSKLKKALPDLEKEVRRPSNFSDFYSYAFQYCLTEEKQKSIDIESICELLTLVLGSTFPTQVNLFVEYLKNQNDYKVVNMDQWMGFFRFCNEISFPSLSDYDPELAWPLVLDNFVEWLREKQNTPLSKRSCWITKSDGCLWLVYCTQQDTL
;
A
#
# COMPACT_ATOMS: atom_id res chain seq x y z
N MET A 1 -11.60 25.63 12.60
CA MET A 1 -10.86 24.39 12.27
C MET A 1 -11.79 23.22 12.07
N ALA A 2 -12.45 22.68 13.11
CA ALA A 2 -13.31 21.49 12.95
C ALA A 2 -14.40 21.66 11.85
N LEU A 3 -15.12 22.78 11.81
CA LEU A 3 -16.20 22.99 10.85
C LEU A 3 -15.75 23.06 9.38
N ALA A 4 -14.53 23.52 9.09
CA ALA A 4 -14.02 23.66 7.72
C ALA A 4 -13.52 22.32 7.16
N ILE A 5 -12.92 21.49 8.01
CA ILE A 5 -12.44 20.15 7.66
C ILE A 5 -13.61 19.20 7.41
N THR A 6 -14.77 19.47 8.04
CA THR A 6 -15.85 18.49 8.13
C THR A 6 -16.99 18.63 7.12
N GLN A 7 -16.90 19.60 6.20
CA GLN A 7 -18.00 19.89 5.28
C GLN A 7 -17.57 19.98 3.81
N HIS A 8 -16.28 20.12 3.50
CA HIS A 8 -15.83 20.38 2.14
C HIS A 8 -14.44 19.74 1.86
N PRO A 9 -14.20 19.21 0.64
CA PRO A 9 -12.90 18.65 0.24
C PRO A 9 -11.71 19.60 0.42
N GLU A 10 -11.94 20.90 0.24
CA GLU A 10 -10.96 21.96 0.47
C GLU A 10 -10.47 21.98 1.94
N GLY A 11 -11.28 21.45 2.87
CA GLY A 11 -10.94 21.31 4.27
C GLY A 11 -9.84 20.29 4.55
N ILE A 12 -9.76 19.21 3.76
CA ILE A 12 -8.68 18.21 3.86
C ILE A 12 -7.38 18.77 3.29
N GLU A 13 -7.44 19.46 2.15
CA GLU A 13 -6.26 20.11 1.56
C GLU A 13 -5.66 21.16 2.49
N ALA A 14 -6.51 22.00 3.10
CA ALA A 14 -6.08 22.98 4.10
C ALA A 14 -5.47 22.32 5.34
N LEU A 15 -6.06 21.21 5.81
CA LEU A 15 -5.50 20.43 6.91
C LEU A 15 -4.11 19.86 6.56
N CYS A 16 -3.98 19.27 5.37
CA CYS A 16 -2.73 18.69 4.87
C CYS A 16 -1.62 19.76 4.80
N ALA A 17 -1.95 20.94 4.28
CA ALA A 17 -1.05 22.10 4.27
C ALA A 17 -0.64 22.51 5.70
N ASP A 18 -1.61 22.61 6.61
CA ASP A 18 -1.40 23.02 8.00
C ASP A 18 -0.53 22.03 8.81
N ILE A 19 -0.60 20.73 8.50
CA ILE A 19 0.25 19.70 9.13
C ILE A 19 1.54 19.42 8.35
N GLU A 20 1.76 20.09 7.22
CA GLU A 20 2.88 19.91 6.29
C GLU A 20 3.05 18.45 5.83
N VAL A 21 1.94 17.85 5.40
CA VAL A 21 1.89 16.48 4.88
C VAL A 21 1.17 16.52 3.54
N ASP A 22 1.65 15.75 2.57
CA ASP A 22 0.95 15.62 1.29
C ASP A 22 -0.38 14.88 1.47
N HIS A 23 -1.41 15.26 0.72
CA HIS A 23 -2.73 14.62 0.81
C HIS A 23 -2.71 13.13 0.40
N THR A 24 -1.70 12.71 -0.37
CA THR A 24 -1.46 11.31 -0.76
C THR A 24 -0.54 10.55 0.20
N ASP A 25 -0.04 11.22 1.26
CA ASP A 25 0.88 10.61 2.21
C ASP A 25 0.18 9.52 3.05
N LEU A 26 0.90 8.43 3.31
CA LEU A 26 0.43 7.31 4.13
C LEU A 26 -0.09 7.76 5.50
N ARG A 27 0.46 8.83 6.07
CA ARG A 27 0.04 9.40 7.37
C ARG A 27 -1.39 9.93 7.33
N ILE A 28 -1.87 10.42 6.19
CA ILE A 28 -3.27 10.85 6.02
C ILE A 28 -4.19 9.63 6.04
N LEU A 29 -3.80 8.54 5.37
CA LEU A 29 -4.54 7.27 5.41
C LEU A 29 -4.55 6.66 6.83
N MET A 30 -3.44 6.73 7.56
CA MET A 30 -3.37 6.32 8.97
C MET A 30 -4.26 7.18 9.86
N LEU A 31 -4.37 8.48 9.57
CA LEU A 31 -5.26 9.39 10.28
C LEU A 31 -6.73 9.05 10.02
N ALA A 32 -7.10 8.77 8.77
CA ALA A 32 -8.43 8.32 8.38
C ALA A 32 -8.82 7.03 9.12
N TRP A 33 -7.90 6.05 9.18
CA TRP A 33 -8.07 4.83 9.97
C TRP A 33 -8.33 5.13 11.46
N LYS A 34 -7.55 6.04 12.05
CA LYS A 34 -7.70 6.42 13.45
C LYS A 34 -9.05 7.12 13.74
N MET A 35 -9.52 7.91 12.79
CA MET A 35 -10.82 8.60 12.83
C MET A 35 -11.99 7.65 12.60
N LYS A 36 -11.71 6.47 12.00
CA LYS A 36 -12.69 5.54 11.43
C LYS A 36 -13.53 6.24 10.36
N ALA A 37 -12.85 6.89 9.44
CA ALA A 37 -13.51 7.60 8.35
C ALA A 37 -14.14 6.61 7.36
N GLU A 38 -15.41 6.84 7.02
CA GLU A 38 -16.16 5.98 6.11
C GLU A 38 -15.96 6.37 4.64
N GLU A 39 -15.79 7.66 4.34
CA GLU A 39 -15.67 8.19 2.98
C GLU A 39 -14.36 8.95 2.76
N GLN A 40 -13.85 8.93 1.53
CA GLN A 40 -12.67 9.71 1.16
C GLN A 40 -12.99 11.18 0.93
N GLY A 41 -11.96 12.03 1.08
CA GLY A 41 -12.01 13.43 0.68
C GLY A 41 -12.59 14.37 1.73
N TYR A 42 -13.20 13.87 2.81
CA TYR A 42 -13.61 14.66 3.97
C TYR A 42 -13.73 13.80 5.23
N PHE A 43 -13.87 14.44 6.40
CA PHE A 43 -14.20 13.75 7.64
C PHE A 43 -15.51 14.28 8.18
N THR A 44 -16.43 13.44 8.64
CA THR A 44 -17.58 13.95 9.38
C THR A 44 -17.13 14.59 10.70
N LEU A 45 -17.96 15.47 11.27
CA LEU A 45 -17.65 16.11 12.55
C LEU A 45 -17.44 15.10 13.68
N ASP A 46 -18.15 13.98 13.63
CA ASP A 46 -18.06 12.92 14.63
C ASP A 46 -16.78 12.10 14.47
N GLU A 47 -16.39 11.75 13.24
CA GLU A 47 -15.09 11.12 12.93
C GLU A 47 -13.92 12.00 13.40
N TRP A 48 -13.97 13.28 13.05
CA TRP A 48 -12.95 14.26 13.43
C TRP A 48 -12.81 14.34 14.95
N ARG A 49 -13.93 14.55 15.67
CA ARG A 49 -13.93 14.63 17.14
C ARG A 49 -13.43 13.34 17.79
N ARG A 50 -13.84 12.18 17.26
CA ARG A 50 -13.42 10.86 17.74
C ARG A 50 -11.91 10.69 17.61
N GLY A 51 -11.36 10.99 16.43
CA GLY A 51 -9.92 10.88 16.16
C GLY A 51 -9.09 11.84 17.02
N LEU A 52 -9.47 13.12 17.08
CA LEU A 52 -8.76 14.11 17.91
C LEU A 52 -8.76 13.74 19.40
N LYS A 53 -9.90 13.24 19.91
CA LYS A 53 -9.98 12.74 21.29
C LYS A 53 -9.08 11.51 21.49
N ALA A 54 -9.07 10.58 20.55
CA ALA A 54 -8.23 9.38 20.62
C ALA A 54 -6.72 9.71 20.57
N LEU A 55 -6.34 10.72 19.78
CA LEU A 55 -4.97 11.22 19.65
C LEU A 55 -4.57 12.22 20.74
N ARG A 56 -5.51 12.68 21.57
CA ARG A 56 -5.32 13.77 22.55
C ARG A 56 -4.78 15.05 21.90
N ALA A 57 -5.23 15.33 20.68
CA ALA A 57 -4.78 16.43 19.85
C ALA A 57 -5.96 17.36 19.52
N ASP A 58 -6.17 18.41 20.30
CA ASP A 58 -7.26 19.38 20.10
C ASP A 58 -6.86 20.58 19.20
N THR A 59 -5.61 20.60 18.73
CA THR A 59 -5.09 21.61 17.79
C THR A 59 -4.31 20.94 16.67
N VAL A 60 -4.20 21.61 15.51
CA VAL A 60 -3.37 21.17 14.37
C VAL A 60 -1.92 20.89 14.80
N SER A 61 -1.32 21.76 15.61
CA SER A 61 0.05 21.57 16.10
C SER A 61 0.19 20.29 16.93
N LYS A 62 -0.78 19.98 17.79
CA LYS A 62 -0.78 18.71 18.54
C LYS A 62 -1.02 17.52 17.63
N LEU A 63 -1.86 17.67 16.61
CA LEU A 63 -2.14 16.61 15.63
C LEU A 63 -0.88 16.26 14.84
N LYS A 64 -0.18 17.26 14.29
CA LYS A 64 1.11 17.09 13.60
C LYS A 64 2.13 16.35 14.48
N LYS A 65 2.20 16.71 15.76
CA LYS A 65 3.09 16.04 16.74
C LYS A 65 2.65 14.61 17.08
N ALA A 66 1.38 14.26 16.90
CA ALA A 66 0.86 12.93 17.17
C ALA A 66 1.08 11.94 16.01
N LEU A 67 1.30 12.43 14.77
CA LEU A 67 1.47 11.57 13.58
C LEU A 67 2.58 10.51 13.73
N PRO A 68 3.79 10.83 14.26
CA PRO A 68 4.84 9.82 14.42
C PRO A 68 4.46 8.70 15.40
N ASP A 69 3.70 9.02 16.43
CA ASP A 69 3.25 8.02 17.41
C ASP A 69 2.07 7.20 16.87
N LEU A 70 1.19 7.81 16.06
CA LEU A 70 0.17 7.10 15.30
C LEU A 70 0.80 6.11 14.32
N GLU A 71 1.84 6.51 13.60
CA GLU A 71 2.56 5.61 12.69
C GLU A 71 3.13 4.39 13.43
N LYS A 72 3.75 4.59 14.59
CA LYS A 72 4.22 3.49 15.45
C LYS A 72 3.07 2.62 15.95
N GLU A 73 1.91 3.20 16.23
CA GLU A 73 0.71 2.46 16.63
C GLU A 73 0.21 1.56 15.50
N VAL A 74 0.09 2.12 14.28
CA VAL A 74 -0.38 1.39 13.10
C VAL A 74 0.56 0.26 12.72
N ARG A 75 1.88 0.47 12.80
CA ARG A 75 2.88 -0.56 12.44
C ARG A 75 2.95 -1.76 13.39
N ARG A 76 2.16 -1.79 14.48
CA ARG A 76 2.07 -3.00 15.33
C ARG A 76 1.34 -4.10 14.56
N PRO A 77 1.78 -5.37 14.59
CA PRO A 77 1.22 -6.43 13.74
C PRO A 77 -0.31 -6.54 13.76
N SER A 78 -0.93 -6.50 14.94
CA SER A 78 -2.40 -6.57 15.08
C SER A 78 -3.12 -5.37 14.45
N ASN A 79 -2.55 -4.17 14.61
CA ASN A 79 -3.14 -2.94 14.08
C ASN A 79 -2.87 -2.82 12.58
N PHE A 80 -1.72 -3.29 12.11
CA PHE A 80 -1.36 -3.19 10.70
C PHE A 80 -2.26 -4.07 9.84
N SER A 81 -2.63 -5.27 10.32
CA SER A 81 -3.61 -6.12 9.61
C SER A 81 -4.98 -5.43 9.49
N ASP A 82 -5.44 -4.77 10.55
CA ASP A 82 -6.70 -4.02 10.56
C ASP A 82 -6.62 -2.79 9.64
N PHE A 83 -5.54 -2.01 9.77
CA PHE A 83 -5.24 -0.87 8.90
C PHE A 83 -5.15 -1.26 7.42
N TYR A 84 -4.50 -2.36 7.11
CA TYR A 84 -4.34 -2.84 5.73
C TYR A 84 -5.69 -3.24 5.13
N SER A 85 -6.57 -3.89 5.89
CA SER A 85 -7.94 -4.16 5.44
C SER A 85 -8.75 -2.86 5.27
N TYR A 86 -8.63 -1.93 6.22
CA TYR A 86 -9.27 -0.62 6.16
C TYR A 86 -8.84 0.19 4.94
N ALA A 87 -7.55 0.20 4.59
CA ALA A 87 -7.02 0.93 3.45
C ALA A 87 -7.74 0.55 2.14
N PHE A 88 -8.01 -0.74 1.95
CA PHE A 88 -8.78 -1.22 0.80
C PHE A 88 -10.24 -0.76 0.87
N GLN A 89 -10.90 -0.91 2.02
CA GLN A 89 -12.30 -0.49 2.19
C GLN A 89 -12.47 1.00 1.94
N TYR A 90 -11.54 1.79 2.45
CA TYR A 90 -11.53 3.24 2.30
C TYR A 90 -11.39 3.67 0.83
N CYS A 91 -10.79 2.84 -0.04
CA CYS A 91 -10.68 3.09 -1.48
C CYS A 91 -11.88 2.64 -2.31
N LEU A 92 -12.91 2.04 -1.70
CA LEU A 92 -14.16 1.73 -2.38
C LEU A 92 -15.03 3.00 -2.40
N THR A 93 -15.34 3.50 -3.59
CA THR A 93 -16.05 4.78 -3.77
C THR A 93 -17.56 4.60 -3.94
N GLU A 94 -18.03 3.39 -4.25
CA GLU A 94 -19.45 3.10 -4.42
C GLU A 94 -19.93 1.99 -3.47
N GLU A 95 -21.14 2.11 -2.90
CA GLU A 95 -21.69 1.17 -1.90
C GLU A 95 -21.69 -0.30 -2.34
N LYS A 96 -21.78 -0.57 -3.65
CA LYS A 96 -21.82 -1.92 -4.21
C LYS A 96 -20.47 -2.39 -4.76
N GLN A 97 -19.47 -1.53 -4.78
CA GLN A 97 -18.13 -1.86 -5.25
C GLN A 97 -17.48 -2.83 -4.26
N LYS A 98 -16.91 -3.91 -4.78
CA LYS A 98 -16.22 -4.94 -3.97
C LYS A 98 -14.78 -5.19 -4.42
N SER A 99 -14.32 -4.37 -5.36
CA SER A 99 -13.03 -4.51 -6.03
C SER A 99 -12.54 -3.17 -6.54
N ILE A 100 -11.23 -2.98 -6.53
CA ILE A 100 -10.55 -1.78 -7.01
C ILE A 100 -9.80 -2.12 -8.29
N ASP A 101 -9.68 -1.20 -9.23
CA ASP A 101 -8.91 -1.41 -10.47
C ASP A 101 -7.40 -1.62 -10.20
N ILE A 102 -6.70 -2.18 -11.19
CA ILE A 102 -5.28 -2.50 -11.08
C ILE A 102 -4.42 -1.26 -10.82
N GLU A 103 -4.71 -0.12 -11.46
CA GLU A 103 -3.87 1.08 -11.34
C GLU A 103 -3.90 1.61 -9.92
N SER A 104 -5.11 1.80 -9.38
CA SER A 104 -5.34 2.24 -8.00
C SER A 104 -4.77 1.25 -6.97
N ILE A 105 -4.86 -0.06 -7.21
CA ILE A 105 -4.27 -1.08 -6.32
C ILE A 105 -2.76 -1.01 -6.30
N CYS A 106 -2.12 -0.78 -7.46
CA CYS A 106 -0.67 -0.66 -7.52
C CYS A 106 -0.17 0.54 -6.71
N GLU A 107 -0.87 1.67 -6.77
CA GLU A 107 -0.57 2.86 -5.97
C GLU A 107 -0.76 2.57 -4.48
N LEU A 108 -1.90 1.97 -4.11
CA LEU A 108 -2.20 1.64 -2.72
C LEU A 108 -1.19 0.66 -2.13
N LEU A 109 -0.83 -0.42 -2.85
CA LEU A 109 0.21 -1.37 -2.44
C LEU A 109 1.55 -0.68 -2.17
N THR A 110 1.96 0.20 -3.09
CA THR A 110 3.20 0.96 -2.96
C THR A 110 3.15 1.87 -1.73
N LEU A 111 2.01 2.51 -1.49
CA LEU A 111 1.79 3.39 -0.34
C LEU A 111 1.84 2.66 0.99
N VAL A 112 1.13 1.53 1.13
CA VAL A 112 0.98 0.85 2.43
C VAL A 112 2.09 -0.17 2.73
N LEU A 113 2.61 -0.87 1.73
CA LEU A 113 3.59 -1.96 1.91
C LEU A 113 4.97 -1.65 1.31
N GLY A 114 5.08 -0.66 0.43
CA GLY A 114 6.32 -0.42 -0.35
C GLY A 114 7.56 -0.14 0.50
N SER A 115 7.41 0.43 1.70
CA SER A 115 8.51 0.63 2.64
C SER A 115 8.91 -0.63 3.42
N THR A 116 7.98 -1.58 3.60
CA THR A 116 8.16 -2.78 4.43
C THR A 116 8.58 -3.99 3.60
N PHE A 117 7.98 -4.16 2.42
CA PHE A 117 8.22 -5.26 1.50
C PHE A 117 8.56 -4.73 0.09
N PRO A 118 9.60 -3.89 -0.05
CA PRO A 118 9.86 -3.17 -1.30
C PRO A 118 10.01 -4.10 -2.51
N THR A 119 10.75 -5.19 -2.38
CA THR A 119 10.98 -6.10 -3.51
C THR A 119 9.72 -6.85 -3.92
N GLN A 120 8.97 -7.39 -2.96
CA GLN A 120 7.73 -8.11 -3.21
C GLN A 120 6.68 -7.19 -3.85
N VAL A 121 6.50 -5.99 -3.31
CA VAL A 121 5.55 -5.00 -3.83
C VAL A 121 5.92 -4.59 -5.26
N ASN A 122 7.18 -4.25 -5.52
CA ASN A 122 7.61 -3.86 -6.87
C ASN A 122 7.38 -4.96 -7.91
N LEU A 123 7.66 -6.21 -7.55
CA LEU A 123 7.45 -7.35 -8.46
C LEU A 123 5.97 -7.68 -8.66
N PHE A 124 5.15 -7.58 -7.60
CA PHE A 124 3.72 -7.82 -7.73
C PHE A 124 3.03 -6.72 -8.53
N VAL A 125 3.41 -5.45 -8.32
CA VAL A 125 2.97 -4.32 -9.15
C VAL A 125 3.39 -4.51 -10.61
N GLU A 126 4.63 -4.95 -10.86
CA GLU A 126 5.08 -5.27 -12.20
C GLU A 126 4.22 -6.39 -12.82
N TYR A 127 3.99 -7.48 -12.09
CA TYR A 127 3.14 -8.57 -12.54
C TYR A 127 1.73 -8.08 -12.88
N LEU A 128 1.07 -7.38 -11.95
CA LEU A 128 -0.31 -6.88 -12.12
C LEU A 128 -0.45 -5.96 -13.33
N LYS A 129 0.56 -5.14 -13.63
CA LYS A 129 0.57 -4.25 -14.81
C LYS A 129 0.80 -4.96 -16.14
N ASN A 130 1.45 -6.12 -16.14
CA ASN A 130 1.80 -6.84 -17.37
C ASN A 130 0.85 -8.00 -17.69
N GLN A 131 0.15 -8.54 -16.71
CA GLN A 131 -0.88 -9.58 -16.91
C GLN A 131 -2.17 -8.98 -17.52
N ASN A 132 -2.97 -9.82 -18.19
CA ASN A 132 -4.23 -9.38 -18.83
C ASN A 132 -5.50 -10.02 -18.26
N ASP A 133 -5.35 -11.00 -17.37
CA ASP A 133 -6.43 -11.84 -16.83
C ASP A 133 -7.27 -11.12 -15.76
N TYR A 134 -6.65 -10.21 -15.01
CA TYR A 134 -7.26 -9.44 -13.94
C TYR A 134 -7.36 -7.96 -14.32
N LYS A 135 -8.55 -7.39 -14.13
CA LYS A 135 -8.80 -5.94 -14.30
C LYS A 135 -9.08 -5.24 -12.98
N VAL A 136 -9.37 -6.00 -11.94
CA VAL A 136 -9.69 -5.52 -10.60
C VAL A 136 -9.13 -6.49 -9.55
N VAL A 137 -8.90 -5.99 -8.34
CA VAL A 137 -8.51 -6.78 -7.17
C VAL A 137 -9.60 -6.66 -6.11
N ASN A 138 -10.00 -7.78 -5.52
CA ASN A 138 -10.97 -7.82 -4.42
C ASN A 138 -10.27 -7.93 -3.04
N MET A 139 -11.06 -7.85 -1.96
CA MET A 139 -10.54 -7.91 -0.58
C MET A 139 -9.75 -9.20 -0.29
N ASP A 140 -10.19 -10.34 -0.81
CA ASP A 140 -9.54 -11.63 -0.58
C ASP A 140 -8.13 -11.67 -1.20
N GLN A 141 -8.01 -11.22 -2.45
CA GLN A 141 -6.73 -11.10 -3.14
C GLN A 141 -5.79 -10.08 -2.47
N TRP A 142 -6.34 -8.95 -2.04
CA TRP A 142 -5.63 -7.91 -1.30
C TRP A 142 -5.03 -8.45 0.00
N MET A 143 -5.85 -9.07 0.84
CA MET A 143 -5.42 -9.69 2.10
C MET A 143 -4.50 -10.89 1.87
N GLY A 144 -4.73 -11.65 0.80
CA GLY A 144 -3.86 -12.74 0.38
C GLY A 144 -2.44 -12.26 0.09
N PHE A 145 -2.26 -11.12 -0.58
CA PHE A 145 -0.93 -10.58 -0.84
C PHE A 145 -0.21 -10.14 0.45
N PHE A 146 -0.93 -9.57 1.41
CA PHE A 146 -0.34 -9.28 2.72
C PHE A 146 0.07 -10.55 3.46
N ARG A 147 -0.76 -11.59 3.43
CA ARG A 147 -0.41 -12.90 3.99
C ARG A 147 0.84 -13.47 3.30
N PHE A 148 0.91 -13.40 1.97
CA PHE A 148 2.07 -13.82 1.18
C PHE A 148 3.35 -13.12 1.63
N CYS A 149 3.33 -11.79 1.80
CA CYS A 149 4.49 -11.02 2.24
C CYS A 149 5.02 -11.42 3.64
N ASN A 150 4.14 -11.93 4.51
CA ASN A 150 4.53 -12.31 5.87
C ASN A 150 4.87 -13.79 6.02
N GLU A 151 4.26 -14.67 5.23
CA GLU A 151 4.36 -16.12 5.40
C GLU A 151 5.35 -16.78 4.43
N ILE A 152 5.61 -16.19 3.27
CA ILE A 152 6.43 -16.81 2.23
C ILE A 152 7.86 -16.29 2.25
N SER A 153 8.82 -17.22 2.25
CA SER A 153 10.24 -16.96 2.18
C SER A 153 10.60 -16.36 0.83
N PHE A 154 11.00 -15.09 0.85
CA PHE A 154 11.36 -14.35 -0.35
C PHE A 154 12.88 -14.12 -0.41
N PRO A 155 13.57 -14.32 -1.56
CA PRO A 155 13.06 -14.58 -2.92
C PRO A 155 12.97 -16.07 -3.34
N SER A 156 13.23 -17.03 -2.45
CA SER A 156 13.31 -18.45 -2.82
C SER A 156 11.95 -19.08 -3.15
N LEU A 157 10.86 -18.62 -2.51
CA LEU A 157 9.50 -19.17 -2.65
C LEU A 157 9.42 -20.66 -2.32
N SER A 158 10.34 -21.16 -1.49
CA SER A 158 10.54 -22.58 -1.19
C SER A 158 9.44 -23.18 -0.31
N ASP A 159 8.77 -22.34 0.45
CA ASP A 159 7.64 -22.64 1.34
C ASP A 159 6.28 -22.31 0.69
N TYR A 160 6.27 -21.92 -0.58
CA TYR A 160 5.03 -21.73 -1.32
C TYR A 160 4.42 -23.06 -1.76
N ASP A 161 3.21 -23.32 -1.27
CA ASP A 161 2.41 -24.49 -1.61
C ASP A 161 1.10 -24.06 -2.32
N PRO A 162 0.92 -24.36 -3.62
CA PRO A 162 -0.30 -24.02 -4.37
C PRO A 162 -1.52 -24.85 -3.96
N GLU A 163 -1.38 -25.90 -3.15
CA GLU A 163 -2.53 -26.65 -2.61
C GLU A 163 -3.19 -25.95 -1.42
N LEU A 164 -2.54 -24.92 -0.86
CA LEU A 164 -3.13 -24.06 0.16
C LEU A 164 -4.17 -23.10 -0.45
N ALA A 165 -5.03 -22.52 0.39
CA ALA A 165 -6.08 -21.58 -0.03
C ALA A 165 -5.51 -20.18 -0.36
N TRP A 166 -4.58 -20.11 -1.32
CA TRP A 166 -4.12 -18.86 -1.92
C TRP A 166 -5.10 -18.39 -2.99
N PRO A 167 -5.31 -17.07 -3.13
CA PRO A 167 -6.01 -16.54 -4.29
C PRO A 167 -5.25 -16.87 -5.58
N LEU A 168 -5.95 -17.30 -6.63
CA LEU A 168 -5.34 -17.72 -7.91
C LEU A 168 -4.38 -16.68 -8.52
N VAL A 169 -4.61 -15.39 -8.28
CA VAL A 169 -3.71 -14.31 -8.73
C VAL A 169 -2.31 -14.43 -8.12
N LEU A 170 -2.19 -14.99 -6.92
CA LEU A 170 -0.92 -15.22 -6.24
C LEU A 170 -0.24 -16.49 -6.74
N ASP A 171 -1.01 -17.55 -7.06
CA ASP A 171 -0.46 -18.73 -7.74
C ASP A 171 0.19 -18.32 -9.07
N ASN A 172 -0.55 -17.60 -9.90
CA ASN A 172 -0.07 -17.08 -11.18
C ASN A 172 1.12 -16.12 -11.01
N PHE A 173 1.13 -15.31 -9.96
CA PHE A 173 2.27 -14.46 -9.63
C PHE A 173 3.53 -15.26 -9.29
N VAL A 174 3.40 -16.33 -8.50
CA VAL A 174 4.53 -17.20 -8.15
C VAL A 174 5.07 -17.94 -9.37
N GLU A 175 4.19 -18.43 -10.24
CA GLU A 175 4.61 -19.00 -11.53
C GLU A 175 5.40 -17.99 -12.37
N TRP A 176 4.87 -16.77 -12.51
CA TRP A 176 5.56 -15.68 -13.21
C TRP A 176 6.93 -15.34 -12.61
N LEU A 177 7.06 -15.33 -11.28
CA LEU A 177 8.35 -15.13 -10.59
C LEU A 177 9.35 -16.23 -10.94
N ARG A 178 8.92 -17.50 -10.92
CA ARG A 178 9.76 -18.66 -11.24
C ARG A 178 10.23 -18.61 -12.71
N GLU A 179 9.37 -18.21 -13.64
CA GLU A 179 9.74 -18.01 -15.05
C GLU A 179 10.79 -16.90 -15.23
N LYS A 180 10.62 -15.76 -14.54
CA LYS A 180 11.61 -14.69 -14.53
C LYS A 180 12.97 -15.16 -13.99
N GLN A 181 12.97 -15.99 -12.93
CA GLN A 181 14.20 -16.57 -12.37
C GLN A 181 14.87 -17.59 -13.30
N ASN A 182 14.13 -18.21 -14.22
CA ASN A 182 14.66 -19.18 -15.19
C ASN A 182 15.08 -18.55 -16.53
N THR A 183 14.78 -17.27 -16.76
CA THR A 183 15.18 -16.55 -17.98
C THR A 183 16.72 -16.42 -18.02
N PRO A 184 17.43 -16.69 -19.14
CA PRO A 184 18.89 -16.58 -19.20
C PRO A 184 19.39 -15.17 -18.88
N LEU A 185 20.56 -15.06 -18.22
CA LEU A 185 21.19 -13.78 -17.82
C LEU A 185 21.30 -12.75 -18.97
N SER A 186 21.40 -13.20 -20.22
CA SER A 186 21.46 -12.35 -21.42
C SER A 186 20.17 -11.59 -21.74
N LYS A 187 19.05 -11.92 -21.09
CA LYS A 187 17.74 -11.26 -21.27
C LYS A 187 17.16 -10.73 -19.95
N ARG A 188 17.87 -10.84 -18.83
CA ARG A 188 17.39 -10.33 -17.54
C ARG A 188 17.62 -8.81 -17.45
N SER A 189 16.55 -8.07 -17.19
CA SER A 189 16.66 -6.72 -16.63
C SER A 189 17.25 -6.86 -15.22
N CYS A 190 18.46 -6.36 -15.00
CA CYS A 190 19.15 -6.48 -13.72
C CYS A 190 18.71 -5.34 -12.80
N TRP A 191 18.07 -5.65 -11.67
CA TRP A 191 17.78 -4.69 -10.61
C TRP A 191 18.98 -4.60 -9.68
N ILE A 192 19.83 -3.58 -9.84
CA ILE A 192 20.89 -3.30 -8.88
C ILE A 192 20.30 -2.42 -7.78
N THR A 193 20.21 -2.95 -6.55
CA THR A 193 19.95 -2.14 -5.37
C THR A 193 21.23 -1.38 -5.01
N LYS A 194 21.21 -0.04 -5.14
CA LYS A 194 22.16 0.82 -4.43
C LYS A 194 21.60 1.16 -3.05
N SER A 195 22.49 1.46 -2.12
CA SER A 195 22.25 1.79 -0.71
C SER A 195 21.27 2.94 -0.42
N ASP A 196 20.78 3.62 -1.47
CA ASP A 196 20.02 4.86 -1.37
C ASP A 196 18.55 4.71 -1.84
N GLY A 197 18.06 3.48 -2.04
CA GLY A 197 16.61 3.21 -2.14
C GLY A 197 15.91 3.52 -3.47
N CYS A 198 16.61 3.91 -4.53
CA CYS A 198 16.03 4.06 -5.87
C CYS A 198 16.33 2.85 -6.78
N LEU A 199 15.30 2.27 -7.40
CA LEU A 199 15.42 1.22 -8.43
C LEU A 199 15.53 1.87 -9.81
N TRP A 200 16.61 1.58 -10.54
CA TRP A 200 16.74 1.92 -11.96
C TRP A 200 16.88 0.65 -12.80
N LEU A 201 16.23 0.64 -13.97
CA LEU A 201 16.47 -0.34 -15.04
C LEU A 201 17.85 -0.11 -15.65
N VAL A 202 18.81 -0.99 -15.38
CA VAL A 202 20.07 -1.02 -16.13
C VAL A 202 19.91 -2.02 -17.27
N TYR A 203 19.85 -1.53 -18.51
CA TYR A 203 20.07 -2.38 -19.67
C TYR A 203 21.55 -2.77 -19.68
N CYS A 204 21.86 -4.03 -19.38
CA CYS A 204 23.19 -4.58 -19.63
C CYS A 204 23.41 -4.67 -21.14
N THR A 205 23.87 -3.59 -21.76
CA THR A 205 24.47 -3.69 -23.09
C THR A 205 25.86 -4.30 -22.94
N GLN A 206 26.03 -5.44 -23.58
CA GLN A 206 27.28 -6.17 -23.69
C GLN A 206 28.35 -5.27 -24.33
N GLN A 207 29.22 -4.70 -23.51
CA GLN A 207 30.53 -4.19 -23.93
C GLN A 207 31.55 -4.74 -22.94
N ASP A 208 32.23 -5.80 -23.38
CA ASP A 208 33.68 -5.98 -23.29
C ASP A 208 34.03 -7.47 -23.33
N THR A 209 34.12 -8.00 -24.55
CA THR A 209 35.07 -9.06 -24.87
C THR A 209 36.19 -8.41 -25.68
N LEU A 210 37.34 -8.21 -25.01
CA LEU A 210 38.64 -8.23 -25.67
C LEU A 210 39.03 -9.69 -25.94
#